data_AF-A0A6S6S8K0-F1
#
_entry.id   AF-A0A6S6S8K0-F1
#
_cell.length_a   1.000
_cell.length_b   1.000
_cell.length_c   1.000
_cell.angle_alpha   90.00
_cell.angle_beta   90.00
_cell.angle_gamma   90.00
#
_symmetry.space_group_name_H-M   'P 1'
#
loop_
_entity.id
_entity.type
_entity.pdbx_description
1 polymer ?
#
loop_
_entity_poly.entity_id
_entity_poly.type
_entity_poly.pdbx_seq_one_letter_code
_entity_poly.pdbx_strand_id
1 'polypeptide(L)'
;MKKVFQIEQDRLKPDRAVDAIKNELRKYAKREKKKELPNKKTMYWDFDCKFGKTAELATECTFEEISSKLSSVVEDGWKECYVEIMAKAVDKPIKEEEE
;
A
#
# COMPACT_ATOMS: atom_id res chain seq x y z
N MET A 1 -7.13 -0.76 4.62
CA MET A 1 -7.07 -2.24 4.72
C MET A 1 -5.78 -2.66 5.44
N LYS A 2 -5.85 -3.64 6.32
CA LYS A 2 -4.69 -4.29 6.94
C LYS A 2 -4.81 -5.78 6.67
N LYS A 3 -3.82 -6.40 6.04
CA LYS A 3 -3.91 -7.81 5.64
C LYS A 3 -2.53 -8.43 5.49
N VAL A 4 -2.42 -9.66 5.99
CA VAL A 4 -1.29 -10.55 5.70
C VAL A 4 -1.64 -11.34 4.45
N PHE A 5 -0.73 -11.35 3.49
CA PHE A 5 -0.85 -12.12 2.26
C PHE A 5 0.18 -13.24 2.26
N GLN A 6 -0.25 -14.42 1.87
CA GLN A 6 0.62 -15.58 1.69
C GLN A 6 1.15 -15.53 0.24
N ILE A 7 2.46 -15.40 0.09
CA ILE A 7 3.16 -15.28 -1.19
C ILE A 7 3.49 -16.68 -1.73
N GLU A 8 4.04 -17.53 -0.88
CA GLU A 8 4.32 -18.92 -1.23
C GLU A 8 3.09 -19.77 -0.91
N GLN A 9 2.48 -20.34 -1.94
CA GLN A 9 1.32 -21.22 -1.80
C GLN A 9 1.51 -22.42 -2.73
N ASP A 10 1.22 -23.65 -2.27
CA ASP A 10 1.28 -24.87 -3.10
C ASP A 10 0.49 -24.74 -4.41
N ARG A 11 -0.53 -23.89 -4.43
CA ARG A 11 -1.48 -23.73 -5.53
C ARG A 11 -1.21 -22.51 -6.41
N LEU A 12 -0.30 -21.60 -6.02
CA LEU A 12 -0.07 -20.33 -6.72
C LEU A 12 1.40 -19.92 -6.68
N LYS A 13 1.94 -19.56 -7.85
CA LYS A 13 3.31 -19.03 -7.95
C LYS A 13 3.45 -17.70 -7.20
N PRO A 14 4.59 -17.45 -6.53
CA PRO A 14 4.82 -16.22 -5.78
C PRO A 14 4.67 -14.95 -6.64
N ASP A 15 5.12 -14.98 -7.90
CA ASP A 15 4.92 -13.87 -8.85
C ASP A 15 3.44 -13.51 -9.06
N ARG A 16 2.58 -14.55 -9.13
CA ARG A 16 1.14 -14.37 -9.30
C ARG A 16 0.48 -13.88 -8.02
N ALA A 17 0.95 -14.33 -6.86
CA ALA A 17 0.49 -13.83 -5.57
C ALA A 17 0.80 -12.33 -5.45
N VAL A 18 2.01 -11.91 -5.80
CA VAL A 18 2.43 -10.52 -5.84
C VAL A 18 1.56 -9.67 -6.77
N ASP A 19 1.31 -10.14 -7.99
CA ASP A 19 0.46 -9.40 -8.94
C ASP A 19 -0.98 -9.24 -8.41
N ALA A 20 -1.52 -10.28 -7.78
CA ALA A 20 -2.83 -10.24 -7.14
C ALA A 20 -2.88 -9.20 -6.01
N ILE A 21 -1.84 -9.13 -5.17
CA ILE A 21 -1.69 -8.11 -4.14
C ILE A 21 -1.67 -6.73 -4.77
N LYS A 22 -0.78 -6.47 -5.76
CA LYS A 22 -0.68 -5.18 -6.47
C LYS A 22 -2.05 -4.74 -7.02
N ASN A 23 -2.81 -5.66 -7.58
CA ASN A 23 -4.13 -5.37 -8.12
C ASN A 23 -5.16 -5.06 -7.01
N GLU A 24 -5.13 -5.77 -5.88
CA GLU A 24 -5.98 -5.49 -4.71
C GLU A 24 -5.69 -4.10 -4.12
N LEU A 25 -4.42 -3.73 -3.98
CA LEU A 25 -3.98 -2.42 -3.52
C LEU A 25 -4.43 -1.30 -4.47
N ARG A 26 -4.28 -1.49 -5.79
CA ARG A 26 -4.79 -0.55 -6.81
C ARG A 26 -6.31 -0.40 -6.73
N LYS A 27 -7.05 -1.50 -6.57
CA LYS A 27 -8.51 -1.47 -6.40
C LYS A 27 -8.92 -0.74 -5.13
N TYR A 28 -8.17 -0.91 -4.05
CA TYR A 28 -8.40 -0.18 -2.80
C TYR A 28 -8.16 1.32 -2.97
N ALA A 29 -6.98 1.72 -3.46
CA ALA A 29 -6.65 3.13 -3.69
C ALA A 29 -7.65 3.81 -4.65
N LYS A 30 -8.08 3.12 -5.71
CA LYS A 30 -9.09 3.64 -6.65
C LYS A 30 -10.47 3.82 -6.01
N ARG A 31 -10.86 2.92 -5.09
CA ARG A 31 -12.12 3.04 -4.34
C ARG A 31 -12.11 4.24 -3.41
N GLU A 32 -11.01 4.46 -2.70
CA GLU A 32 -10.86 5.59 -1.79
C GLU A 32 -10.79 6.92 -2.55
N LYS A 33 -10.00 6.99 -3.65
CA LYS A 33 -9.97 8.19 -4.52
C LYS A 33 -11.32 8.51 -5.19
N LYS A 34 -12.21 7.52 -5.34
CA LYS A 34 -13.57 7.73 -5.85
C LYS A 34 -14.51 8.34 -4.81
N LYS A 35 -14.18 8.30 -3.52
CA LYS A 35 -14.98 8.96 -2.49
C LYS A 35 -14.88 10.46 -2.66
N GLU A 36 -16.02 11.12 -2.57
CA GLU A 36 -16.08 12.57 -2.68
C GLU A 36 -15.46 13.22 -1.44
N LEU A 37 -14.38 13.95 -1.67
CA LEU A 37 -13.85 14.87 -0.66
C LEU A 37 -14.80 16.06 -0.59
N PRO A 38 -15.31 16.42 0.60
CA PRO A 38 -16.18 17.58 0.77
C PRO A 38 -15.48 18.88 0.32
N ASN A 39 -14.15 18.96 0.46
CA ASN A 39 -13.35 20.09 -0.04
C ASN A 39 -12.19 19.63 -0.94
N LYS A 40 -12.49 19.23 -2.20
CA LYS A 40 -11.46 18.88 -3.21
C LYS A 40 -10.40 19.98 -3.46
N LYS A 41 -10.67 21.23 -3.06
CA LYS A 41 -9.74 22.37 -3.20
C LYS A 41 -8.67 22.41 -2.12
N THR A 42 -9.01 21.99 -0.90
CA THR A 42 -8.13 22.10 0.28
C THR A 42 -7.78 20.76 0.90
N MET A 43 -8.38 19.64 0.47
CA MET A 43 -8.08 18.30 0.97
C MET A 43 -7.60 17.39 -0.15
N TYR A 44 -6.68 16.49 0.19
CA TYR A 44 -6.23 15.41 -0.67
C TYR A 44 -6.35 14.05 0.05
N TRP A 45 -6.46 12.99 -0.73
CA TRP A 45 -6.38 11.63 -0.19
C TRP A 45 -4.92 11.25 -0.03
N ASP A 46 -4.48 11.17 1.22
CA ASP A 46 -3.20 10.58 1.56
C ASP A 46 -3.34 9.08 1.83
N PHE A 47 -2.29 8.33 1.57
CA PHE A 47 -2.28 6.88 1.69
C PHE A 47 -1.09 6.45 2.53
N ASP A 48 -1.33 6.27 3.82
CA ASP A 48 -0.37 5.63 4.72
C ASP A 48 -0.25 4.16 4.35
N CYS A 49 0.86 3.84 3.73
CA CYS A 49 1.18 2.51 3.24
C CYS A 49 2.29 1.94 4.13
N LYS A 50 2.09 0.72 4.63
CA LYS A 50 3.11 -0.03 5.38
C LYS A 50 3.31 -1.40 4.77
N PHE A 51 4.56 -1.80 4.67
CA PHE A 51 4.95 -3.08 4.11
C PHE A 51 6.04 -3.74 4.94
N GLY A 52 5.90 -5.04 5.19
CA GLY A 52 6.92 -5.82 5.89
C GLY A 52 6.63 -7.31 5.85
N LYS A 53 7.47 -8.08 6.54
CA LYS A 53 7.30 -9.54 6.65
C LYS A 53 6.16 -9.88 7.62
N THR A 54 6.07 -9.11 8.69
CA THR A 54 5.03 -9.17 9.72
C THR A 54 4.58 -7.75 10.07
N ALA A 55 3.51 -7.61 10.86
CA ALA A 55 3.04 -6.31 11.32
C ALA A 55 4.08 -5.53 12.13
N GLU A 56 4.97 -6.21 12.85
CA GLU A 56 6.03 -5.60 13.67
C GLU A 56 7.22 -5.13 12.83
N LEU A 57 7.53 -5.85 11.74
CA LEU A 57 8.59 -5.50 10.79
C LEU A 57 8.05 -4.61 9.65
N ALA A 58 6.79 -4.20 9.72
CA ALA A 58 6.17 -3.36 8.71
C ALA A 58 6.72 -1.94 8.82
N THR A 59 7.38 -1.49 7.76
CA THR A 59 7.89 -0.13 7.64
C THR A 59 6.90 0.72 6.84
N GLU A 60 6.83 2.01 7.16
CA GLU A 60 6.12 3.00 6.33
C GLU A 60 6.83 3.13 4.99
N CYS A 61 6.07 3.06 3.91
CA CYS A 61 6.58 3.10 2.54
C CYS A 61 5.56 3.78 1.65
N THR A 62 5.99 4.22 0.48
CA THR A 62 5.08 4.70 -0.57
C THR A 62 4.49 3.55 -1.40
N PHE A 63 3.44 3.86 -2.18
CA PHE A 63 2.80 2.88 -3.05
C PHE A 63 3.76 2.31 -4.11
N GLU A 64 4.68 3.12 -4.61
CA GLU A 64 5.72 2.69 -5.55
C GLU A 64 6.72 1.74 -4.88
N GLU A 65 7.14 2.07 -3.66
CA GLU A 65 8.00 1.19 -2.86
C GLU A 65 7.34 -0.14 -2.54
N ILE A 66 6.04 -0.20 -2.26
CA ILE A 66 5.34 -1.49 -2.09
C ILE A 66 5.52 -2.35 -3.34
N SER A 67 5.37 -1.78 -4.53
CA SER A 67 5.50 -2.53 -5.77
C SER A 67 6.92 -3.10 -5.95
N SER A 68 7.94 -2.31 -5.61
CA SER A 68 9.34 -2.74 -5.66
C SER A 68 9.65 -3.78 -4.59
N LYS A 69 9.27 -3.54 -3.32
CA LYS A 69 9.45 -4.48 -2.21
C LYS A 69 8.78 -5.81 -2.50
N LEU A 70 7.54 -5.80 -3.01
CA LEU A 70 6.83 -7.02 -3.40
C LEU A 70 7.59 -7.83 -4.46
N SER A 71 8.28 -7.19 -5.41
CA SER A 71 9.11 -7.91 -6.38
C SER A 71 10.30 -8.59 -5.68
N SER A 72 10.98 -7.87 -4.77
CA SER A 72 12.09 -8.43 -3.99
C SER A 72 11.65 -9.59 -3.09
N VAL A 73 10.43 -9.54 -2.54
CA VAL A 73 9.85 -10.60 -1.68
C VAL A 73 9.77 -11.96 -2.40
N VAL A 74 9.61 -11.96 -3.73
CA VAL A 74 9.68 -13.19 -4.56
C VAL A 74 11.10 -13.70 -4.67
N GLU A 75 12.05 -12.80 -4.94
CA GLU A 75 13.48 -13.11 -5.05
C GLU A 75 14.05 -13.63 -3.72
N ASP A 76 13.63 -13.03 -2.61
CA ASP A 76 14.00 -13.41 -1.25
C ASP A 76 13.27 -14.68 -0.76
N GLY A 77 12.31 -15.22 -1.52
CA GLY A 77 11.57 -16.43 -1.18
C GLY A 77 10.73 -16.31 0.09
N TRP A 78 10.08 -15.16 0.31
CA TRP A 78 9.24 -14.99 1.49
C TRP A 78 7.94 -15.78 1.35
N LYS A 79 7.52 -16.39 2.47
CA LYS A 79 6.27 -17.15 2.54
C LYS A 79 5.03 -16.27 2.66
N GLU A 80 5.17 -15.16 3.35
CA GLU A 80 4.11 -14.21 3.62
C GLU A 80 4.64 -12.79 3.72
N CYS A 81 3.76 -11.83 3.47
CA CYS A 81 4.03 -10.42 3.66
C CYS A 81 2.82 -9.70 4.27
N TYR A 82 3.11 -8.72 5.10
CA TYR A 82 2.14 -7.82 5.68
C TYR A 82 2.01 -6.57 4.81
N VAL A 83 0.77 -6.22 4.48
CA VAL A 83 0.45 -4.97 3.79
C VAL A 83 -0.66 -4.23 4.52
N GLU A 84 -0.40 -2.97 4.83
CA GLU A 84 -1.36 -2.04 5.40
C GLU A 84 -1.46 -0.82 4.49
N ILE A 85 -2.68 -0.47 4.08
CA ILE A 85 -2.97 0.78 3.37
C ILE A 85 -4.12 1.48 4.08
N MET A 86 -3.87 2.64 4.65
CA MET A 86 -4.88 3.47 5.28
C MET A 86 -5.07 4.76 4.47
N ALA A 87 -6.29 4.98 3.98
CA ALA A 87 -6.62 6.22 3.30
C ALA A 87 -7.00 7.25 4.36
N LYS A 88 -6.34 8.41 4.33
CA LYS A 88 -6.63 9.55 5.19
C LYS A 88 -7.01 10.73 4.32
N ALA A 89 -8.13 11.35 4.62
CA ALA A 89 -8.45 12.66 4.07
C ALA A 89 -7.62 13.66 4.86
N VAL A 90 -6.59 14.23 4.23
CA VAL A 90 -5.68 15.17 4.86
C VAL A 90 -5.91 16.53 4.21
N ASP A 91 -5.98 17.57 5.03
CA ASP A 91 -5.93 18.92 4.52
C ASP A 91 -4.58 19.15 3.85
N LYS A 92 -4.62 19.68 2.63
CA LYS A 92 -3.45 20.12 1.89
C LYS A 92 -2.70 21.06 2.82
N PRO A 93 -1.45 20.74 3.21
CA PRO A 93 -0.66 21.70 3.94
C PRO A 93 -0.62 22.95 3.06
N ILE A 94 -1.12 24.06 3.59
CA ILE A 94 -0.68 25.36 3.11
C ILE A 94 0.82 25.25 3.24
N LYS A 95 1.54 25.28 2.12
CA LYS A 95 2.97 25.52 2.15
C LYS A 95 3.12 26.80 2.98
N GLU A 96 3.51 26.69 4.23
CA GLU A 96 4.43 27.66 4.77
C GLU A 96 5.66 27.49 3.88
N GLU A 97 5.75 28.33 2.87
CA GLU A 97 7.04 28.77 2.37
C GLU A 97 7.78 29.26 3.61
N GLU A 98 8.71 28.45 4.11
CA GLU A 98 9.75 28.96 5.00
C GLU A 98 10.46 30.07 4.21
N GLU A 99 10.23 31.29 4.66
CA GLU A 99 10.80 32.56 4.21
C GLU A 99 12.32 32.64 4.48
#